data_AF-A0A7Y2JS72-F1
#
_entry.id   AF-A0A7Y2JS72-F1
#
_cell.length_a   1.000
_cell.length_b   1.000
_cell.length_c   1.000
_cell.angle_alpha   90.00
_cell.angle_beta   90.00
_cell.angle_gamma   90.00
#
_symmetry.space_group_name_H-M   'P 1'
#
loop_
_entity.id
_entity.type
_entity.pdbx_description
1 polymer ?
#
loop_
_entity_poly.entity_id
_entity_poly.type
_entity_poly.pdbx_seq_one_letter_code
_entity_poly.pdbx_strand_id
1 'polypeptide(L)'
;MNDERIDFSPIDPTKDEARFEETISSIVRDAEVELERRQGRLTVVGQVGQWWWPLLAAATVIIVVSLGVLWQLGGNGSAVLTENGIEESLGVPSQVATWIRSDELPTTSDLLETIEVSQ
;
A
#
# COMPACT_ATOMS: atom_id res chain seq x y z
N MET A 1 19.21 -62.83 -12.30
CA MET A 1 19.34 -61.67 -11.39
C MET A 1 19.03 -62.21 -10.01
N ASN A 2 19.99 -62.24 -9.10
CA ASN A 2 19.73 -62.70 -7.73
C ASN A 2 18.91 -61.63 -7.01
N ASP A 3 17.74 -62.04 -6.55
CA ASP A 3 16.80 -61.24 -5.76
C ASP A 3 17.23 -61.28 -4.28
N GLU A 4 18.48 -60.89 -4.01
CA GLU A 4 19.00 -60.82 -2.66
C GLU A 4 18.32 -59.66 -1.94
N ARG A 5 17.42 -59.99 -1.01
CA ARG A 5 16.75 -59.03 -0.13
C ARG A 5 17.81 -58.17 0.56
N ILE A 6 17.74 -56.86 0.32
CA ILE A 6 18.55 -55.88 1.02
C ILE A 6 18.23 -55.98 2.51
N ASP A 7 19.27 -56.27 3.31
CA ASP A 7 19.14 -56.29 4.76
C ASP A 7 19.22 -54.87 5.33
N PHE A 8 18.11 -54.38 5.87
CA PHE A 8 18.00 -53.08 6.53
C PHE A 8 18.27 -53.16 8.04
N SER A 9 18.59 -54.34 8.55
CA SER A 9 18.88 -54.56 9.96
C SER A 9 20.05 -53.72 10.53
N PRO A 10 20.98 -53.15 9.73
CA PRO A 10 21.95 -52.16 10.20
C PRO A 10 21.40 -50.74 10.45
N ILE A 11 20.19 -50.42 9.94
CA ILE A 11 19.51 -49.13 10.10
C ILE A 11 18.41 -49.22 11.17
N ASP A 12 18.22 -50.40 11.76
CA ASP A 12 17.19 -50.64 12.77
C ASP A 12 17.47 -49.85 14.06
N PRO A 13 16.64 -48.85 14.42
CA PRO A 13 16.85 -48.01 15.59
C PRO A 13 16.67 -48.76 16.92
N THR A 14 16.01 -49.93 16.90
CA THR A 14 15.73 -50.71 18.12
C THR A 14 16.91 -51.55 18.59
N LYS A 15 17.96 -51.68 17.76
CA LYS A 15 19.16 -52.47 18.09
C LYS A 15 20.21 -51.67 18.86
N ASP A 16 20.24 -50.36 18.67
CA ASP A 16 21.20 -49.45 19.31
C ASP A 16 20.59 -48.07 19.48
N GLU A 17 19.76 -47.94 20.53
CA GLU A 17 19.07 -46.69 20.86
C GLU A 17 20.06 -45.56 21.15
N ALA A 18 21.22 -45.85 21.73
CA ALA A 18 22.23 -44.84 22.07
C ALA A 18 22.84 -44.21 20.82
N ARG A 19 23.24 -45.03 19.85
CA ARG A 19 23.75 -44.56 18.55
C ARG A 19 22.66 -43.83 17.75
N PHE A 20 21.42 -44.29 17.83
CA PHE A 20 20.30 -43.64 17.16
C PHE A 20 20.05 -42.24 17.73
N GLU A 21 20.01 -42.10 19.06
CA GLU A 21 19.84 -40.81 19.74
C GLU A 21 21.00 -39.85 19.42
N GLU A 22 22.24 -40.34 19.37
CA GLU A 22 23.40 -39.55 18.94
C GLU A 22 23.24 -39.04 17.50
N THR A 23 22.73 -39.90 16.61
CA THR A 23 22.48 -39.55 15.21
C THR A 23 21.38 -38.50 15.10
N ILE A 24 20.26 -38.65 15.83
CA ILE A 24 19.19 -37.64 15.86
C ILE A 24 19.71 -36.33 16.43
N SER A 25 20.43 -36.37 17.55
CA SER A 25 21.00 -35.18 18.19
C SER A 25 21.92 -34.40 17.24
N SER A 26 22.78 -35.10 16.49
CA SER A 26 23.64 -34.45 15.49
C SER A 26 22.85 -33.83 14.34
N ILE A 27 21.82 -34.52 13.83
CA ILE A 27 20.94 -33.98 12.79
C ILE A 27 20.18 -32.74 13.28
N VAL A 28 19.63 -32.78 14.51
CA VAL A 28 18.89 -31.67 15.10
C VAL A 28 19.82 -30.48 15.32
N ARG A 29 21.03 -30.70 15.85
CA ARG A 29 22.03 -29.65 16.04
C ARG A 29 22.43 -29.01 14.72
N ASP A 30 22.66 -29.80 13.68
CA ASP A 30 23.03 -29.28 12.36
C ASP A 30 21.84 -28.56 11.68
N ALA A 31 20.61 -28.94 12.01
CA ALA A 31 19.39 -28.30 11.53
C ALA A 31 18.93 -27.10 12.36
N GLU A 32 19.55 -26.84 13.52
CA GLU A 32 19.10 -25.84 14.51
C GLU A 32 18.96 -24.44 13.90
N VAL A 33 19.96 -24.00 13.13
CA VAL A 33 19.95 -22.70 12.44
C VAL A 33 18.79 -22.57 11.45
N GLU A 34 18.48 -23.63 10.71
CA GLU A 34 17.39 -23.63 9.74
C GLU A 34 16.02 -23.71 10.45
N LEU A 35 15.95 -24.40 11.59
CA LEU A 35 14.76 -24.47 12.43
C LEU A 35 14.43 -23.11 13.05
N GLU A 36 15.43 -22.37 13.54
CA GLU A 36 15.28 -20.99 14.04
C GLU A 36 14.80 -20.05 12.93
N ARG A 37 15.41 -20.13 11.74
CA ARG A 37 15.00 -19.34 10.57
C ARG A 37 13.54 -19.59 10.18
N ARG A 38 13.08 -20.85 10.28
CA ARG A 38 11.69 -21.24 9.99
C ARG A 38 10.73 -20.85 11.10
N GLN A 39 11.12 -20.96 12.37
CA GLN A 39 10.32 -20.50 13.50
C GLN A 39 10.00 -19.01 13.37
N GLY A 40 10.98 -18.17 12.99
CA GLY A 40 10.74 -16.76 12.72
C GLY A 40 9.60 -16.50 11.72
N ARG A 41 9.46 -17.34 10.69
CA ARG A 41 8.38 -17.27 9.68
C ARG A 41 7.04 -17.87 10.14
N LEU A 42 7.06 -18.77 11.12
CA LEU A 42 5.87 -19.43 11.67
C LEU A 42 5.24 -18.65 12.83
N THR A 43 5.90 -17.62 13.35
CA THR A 43 5.30 -16.73 14.35
C THR A 43 4.30 -15.76 13.71
N VAL A 44 3.21 -15.46 14.43
CA VAL A 44 2.20 -14.47 14.01
C VAL A 44 2.85 -13.12 13.70
N VAL A 45 3.84 -12.71 14.51
CA VAL A 45 4.59 -11.47 14.31
C VAL A 45 5.44 -11.52 13.03
N GLY A 46 6.08 -12.65 12.72
CA GLY A 46 6.82 -12.85 11.48
C GLY A 46 5.93 -12.85 10.23
N GLN A 47 4.73 -13.41 10.34
CA GLN A 47 3.71 -13.32 9.27
C GLN A 47 3.26 -11.87 9.05
N VAL A 48 2.98 -11.10 10.11
CA VAL A 48 2.61 -9.68 10.00
C VAL A 48 3.76 -8.85 9.43
N GLY A 49 5.00 -9.13 9.85
CA GLY A 49 6.20 -8.47 9.30
C GLY A 49 6.41 -8.76 7.81
N GLN A 50 6.04 -9.94 7.33
CA GLN A 50 6.12 -10.28 5.90
C GLN A 50 5.20 -9.40 5.04
N TRP A 51 4.13 -8.85 5.61
CA TRP A 51 3.24 -7.90 4.91
C TRP A 51 3.76 -6.47 4.88
N TRP A 52 4.81 -6.11 5.62
CA TRP A 52 5.32 -4.73 5.59
C TRP A 52 5.87 -4.33 4.23
N TRP A 53 6.59 -5.24 3.56
CA TRP A 53 7.16 -4.97 2.24
C TRP A 53 6.10 -4.69 1.16
N PRO A 54 5.05 -5.53 0.99
CA PRO A 54 3.98 -5.22 0.04
C PRO A 54 3.17 -3.98 0.44
N LEU A 55 3.02 -3.69 1.75
CA LEU A 55 2.30 -2.51 2.22
C LEU A 55 3.08 -1.21 1.91
N LEU A 56 4.40 -1.22 2.08
CA LEU A 56 5.29 -0.13 1.65
C LEU A 56 5.29 0.04 0.13
N ALA A 57 5.28 -1.05 -0.63
CA ALA A 57 5.19 -1.00 -2.09
C ALA A 57 3.86 -0.35 -2.53
N ALA A 58 2.74 -0.74 -1.93
CA ALA A 58 1.43 -0.12 -2.20
C ALA A 58 1.41 1.37 -1.83
N ALA A 59 1.95 1.74 -0.67
CA ALA A 59 2.05 3.13 -0.26
C ALA A 59 2.90 3.96 -1.24
N THR A 60 3.99 3.40 -1.75
CA THR A 60 4.84 4.05 -2.75
C THR A 60 4.09 4.32 -4.05
N VAL A 61 3.28 3.35 -4.52
CA VAL A 61 2.44 3.54 -5.71
C VAL A 61 1.44 4.69 -5.49
N ILE A 62 0.77 4.72 -4.34
CA ILE A 62 -0.19 5.80 -4.02
C ILE A 62 0.52 7.16 -4.00
N ILE A 63 1.70 7.24 -3.39
CA ILE A 63 2.50 8.47 -3.34
C ILE A 63 2.89 8.92 -4.75
N VAL A 64 3.38 8.01 -5.59
CA VAL A 64 3.78 8.32 -6.98
C VAL A 64 2.58 8.78 -7.80
N VAL A 65 1.43 8.13 -7.69
CA VAL A 65 0.20 8.55 -8.38
C VAL A 65 -0.25 9.92 -7.89
N SER A 66 -0.25 10.15 -6.57
CA SER A 66 -0.66 11.43 -5.98
C SER A 66 0.26 12.57 -6.40
N LEU A 67 1.58 12.35 -6.39
CA LEU A 67 2.57 13.30 -6.87
C LEU A 67 2.44 13.55 -8.37
N GLY A 68 2.19 12.50 -9.16
CA GLY A 68 1.95 12.62 -10.60
C GLY A 68 0.74 13.50 -10.90
N VAL A 69 -0.37 13.27 -10.19
CA VAL A 69 -1.57 14.13 -10.27
C VAL A 69 -1.25 15.56 -9.84
N LEU A 70 -0.56 15.74 -8.71
CA LEU A 70 -0.22 17.07 -8.21
C LEU A 70 0.69 17.84 -9.18
N TRP A 71 1.64 17.16 -9.83
CA TRP A 71 2.50 17.76 -10.87
C TRP A 71 1.74 18.05 -12.15
N GLN A 72 0.80 17.19 -12.55
CA GLN A 72 -0.09 17.44 -13.69
C GLN A 72 -0.94 18.70 -13.47
N LEU A 73 -1.45 18.91 -12.25
CA LEU A 73 -2.21 20.11 -11.89
C LEU A 73 -1.31 21.34 -11.65
N GLY A 74 -0.11 21.15 -11.08
CA GLY A 74 0.81 22.25 -10.77
C GLY A 74 1.63 22.74 -11.97
N GLY A 75 1.89 21.88 -12.95
CA GLY A 75 2.68 22.19 -14.15
C GLY A 75 1.89 22.92 -15.25
N ASN A 76 0.56 22.80 -15.25
CA ASN A 76 -0.31 23.36 -16.29
C ASN A 76 -0.97 24.70 -15.90
N GLY A 77 -0.39 25.41 -14.92
CA GLY A 77 -0.93 26.67 -14.43
C GLY A 77 -1.91 26.43 -13.30
N SER A 78 -2.05 27.46 -12.44
CA SER A 78 -3.13 27.60 -11.48
C SER A 78 -4.34 26.80 -11.91
N ALA A 79 -4.63 25.71 -11.19
CA ALA A 79 -5.94 25.10 -11.24
C ALA A 79 -6.88 26.17 -10.69
N VAL A 80 -7.32 27.06 -11.58
CA VAL A 80 -8.64 27.65 -11.59
C VAL A 80 -9.52 26.45 -11.30
N LEU A 81 -9.91 26.32 -10.03
CA LEU A 81 -11.04 25.52 -9.64
C LEU A 81 -12.07 25.79 -10.72
N THR A 82 -12.40 24.75 -11.47
CA THR A 82 -13.56 24.81 -12.34
C THR A 82 -14.75 24.80 -11.41
N GLU A 83 -14.92 25.92 -10.70
CA GLU A 83 -15.97 26.29 -9.77
C GLU A 83 -17.19 26.78 -10.55
N ASN A 84 -17.18 26.60 -11.87
CA ASN A 84 -18.36 26.70 -12.72
C ASN A 84 -19.50 25.74 -12.30
N GLY A 85 -19.29 24.87 -11.31
CA GLY A 85 -20.33 23.99 -10.77
C GLY A 85 -20.79 24.31 -9.34
N ILE A 86 -20.04 25.08 -8.54
CA ILE A 86 -20.42 25.38 -7.15
C ILE A 86 -21.12 26.75 -7.07
N GLU A 87 -20.66 27.72 -7.86
CA GLU A 87 -21.26 29.07 -7.92
C GLU A 87 -22.67 29.05 -8.53
N GLU A 88 -22.87 28.27 -9.61
CA GLU A 88 -24.19 28.05 -10.24
C GLU A 88 -25.15 27.26 -9.32
N SER A 89 -24.62 26.32 -8.52
CA SER A 89 -25.38 25.54 -7.54
C SER A 89 -25.85 26.38 -6.33
N LEU A 90 -25.12 27.44 -6.01
CA LEU A 90 -25.46 28.40 -4.95
C LEU A 90 -26.33 29.56 -5.46
N GLY A 91 -26.66 29.59 -6.76
CA GLY A 91 -27.43 30.67 -7.39
C GLY A 91 -26.71 32.01 -7.41
N VAL A 92 -25.37 32.00 -7.34
CA VAL A 92 -24.56 33.22 -7.38
C VAL A 92 -24.30 33.57 -8.84
N PRO A 93 -24.72 34.77 -9.32
CA PRO A 93 -24.48 35.17 -10.71
C PRO A 93 -22.98 35.22 -11.03
N SER A 94 -22.61 34.69 -12.20
CA SER A 94 -21.22 34.58 -12.69
C SER A 94 -20.46 35.93 -12.75
N GLN A 95 -21.21 37.03 -12.80
CA GLN A 95 -20.68 38.40 -12.77
C GLN A 95 -20.07 38.75 -11.41
N VAL A 96 -20.65 38.26 -10.31
CA VAL A 96 -20.13 38.45 -8.94
C VAL A 96 -18.82 37.70 -8.74
N ALA A 97 -18.73 36.47 -9.25
CA ALA A 97 -17.49 35.69 -9.22
C ALA A 97 -16.35 36.37 -10.00
N THR A 98 -16.69 37.07 -11.08
CA THR A 98 -15.74 37.81 -11.91
C THR A 98 -15.16 39.02 -11.15
N TRP A 99 -15.99 39.77 -10.42
CA TRP A 99 -15.52 40.90 -9.61
C TRP A 99 -14.59 40.47 -8.47
N ILE A 100 -14.93 39.39 -7.78
CA ILE A 100 -14.08 38.82 -6.72
C ILE A 100 -12.72 38.38 -7.28
N ARG A 101 -12.71 37.79 -8.49
CA ARG A 101 -11.48 37.29 -9.11
C ARG A 101 -10.58 38.43 -9.64
N SER A 102 -11.18 39.54 -10.04
CA SER A 102 -10.46 40.70 -10.60
C SER A 102 -10.12 41.78 -9.56
N ASP A 103 -10.45 41.57 -8.28
CA ASP A 103 -10.37 42.56 -7.19
C ASP A 103 -11.01 43.91 -7.57
N GLU A 104 -12.09 43.82 -8.35
CA GLU A 104 -12.80 44.98 -8.88
C GLU A 104 -14.02 45.25 -8.00
N LEU A 105 -14.16 46.48 -7.53
CA LEU A 105 -15.30 46.89 -6.70
C LEU A 105 -16.47 47.25 -7.62
N PRO A 106 -17.56 46.44 -7.66
CA PRO A 106 -18.71 46.78 -8.48
C PRO A 106 -19.38 48.05 -7.98
N THR A 107 -19.95 48.82 -8.90
CA THR A 107 -20.79 49.96 -8.53
C THR A 107 -22.17 49.47 -8.10
N THR A 108 -22.92 50.33 -7.39
CA THR A 108 -24.26 49.97 -6.90
C THR A 108 -25.24 49.65 -8.01
N SER A 109 -25.07 50.25 -9.21
CA SER A 109 -25.86 49.92 -10.41
C SER A 109 -25.57 48.52 -10.93
N ASP A 110 -24.30 48.09 -10.92
CA ASP A 110 -23.90 46.79 -11.46
C ASP A 110 -24.48 45.64 -10.62
N LEU A 111 -24.56 45.85 -9.29
CA LEU A 111 -25.17 44.91 -8.36
C LEU A 111 -26.68 44.72 -8.63
N LEU A 112 -27.39 45.81 -8.94
CA LEU A 112 -28.82 45.78 -9.23
C LEU A 112 -29.10 45.04 -10.55
N GLU A 113 -28.33 45.33 -11.61
CA GLU A 113 -28.47 44.67 -12.90
C GLU A 113 -28.19 43.16 -12.81
N THR A 114 -27.17 42.78 -12.03
CA THR A 114 -26.81 41.38 -11.82
C THR A 114 -27.87 40.57 -11.07
N ILE A 115 -28.63 41.21 -10.17
CA ILE A 115 -29.73 40.57 -9.43
C ILE A 115 -30.99 40.45 -10.30
N GLU A 116 -31.28 41.45 -11.15
CA GLU A 116 -32.45 41.42 -12.05
C GLU A 116 -32.32 40.36 -13.15
N VAL A 117 -31.11 40.11 -13.65
CA VAL A 117 -30.84 39.09 -14.69
C VAL A 117 -30.95 37.65 -14.17
N SER A 118 -30.95 37.45 -12.84
CA SER A 118 -30.96 36.13 -12.19
C SER A 118 -32.36 35.62 -11.76
N GLN A 119 -33.44 36.36 -12.05
CA GLN A 119 -34.83 35.87 -11.91
C GLN A 119 -35.35 35.26 -13.21
#